data_AF-A0A4Q1ANW4-F1
#
_entry.id   AF-A0A4Q1ANW4-F1
#
_cell.length_a   1.000
_cell.length_b   1.000
_cell.length_c   1.000
_cell.angle_alpha   90.00
_cell.angle_beta   90.00
_cell.angle_gamma   90.00
#
_symmetry.space_group_name_H-M   'P 1'
#
loop_
_entity.id
_entity.type
_entity.pdbx_description
1 polymer ?
#
loop_
_entity_poly.entity_id
_entity_poly.type
_entity_poly.pdbx_seq_one_letter_code
_entity_poly.pdbx_strand_id
1 'polypeptide(L)'
;MEKEQLIKEKFQKEGLVDSISKYQIYYQMALGTLVKETCFDKDEMASKLEELQLDINVENVLNVMVKLITNFYVDEDFEQIYEDNIKVNAFLHSLRDFVDNNTDLTNSDKVYDTYHEKIMNDEFFDIKMQLQFVDEVEDRKAYWKDLITDSVSKEILSSALTLAQ
;
A
#
# COMPACT_ATOMS: atom_id res chain seq x y z
N MET A 1 -16.20 8.98 -15.79
CA MET A 1 -15.08 9.81 -16.31
C MET A 1 -14.37 9.06 -17.43
N GLU A 2 -13.63 9.74 -18.30
CA GLU A 2 -12.81 9.03 -19.30
C GLU A 2 -11.57 8.42 -18.63
N LYS A 3 -11.20 7.18 -19.00
CA LYS A 3 -10.05 6.46 -18.44
C LYS A 3 -8.76 7.29 -18.46
N GLU A 4 -8.51 7.97 -19.58
CA GLU A 4 -7.34 8.83 -19.77
C GLU A 4 -7.29 9.98 -18.74
N GLN A 5 -8.46 10.55 -18.41
CA GLN A 5 -8.56 11.63 -17.43
C GLN A 5 -8.18 11.13 -16.03
N LEU A 6 -8.65 9.94 -15.64
CA LEU A 6 -8.28 9.32 -14.36
C LEU A 6 -6.79 9.01 -14.27
N ILE A 7 -6.17 8.57 -15.36
CA ILE A 7 -4.72 8.35 -15.38
C ILE A 7 -3.99 9.67 -15.18
N LYS A 8 -4.38 10.73 -15.90
CA LYS A 8 -3.78 12.05 -15.70
C LYS A 8 -3.92 12.53 -14.25
N GLU A 9 -5.10 12.33 -13.66
CA GLU A 9 -5.37 12.75 -12.29
C GLU A 9 -4.58 11.96 -11.24
N LYS A 10 -4.51 10.64 -11.36
CA LYS A 10 -3.85 9.78 -10.38
C LYS A 10 -2.33 9.70 -10.58
N PHE A 11 -1.83 9.90 -11.80
CA PHE A 11 -0.39 9.82 -12.12
C PHE A 11 0.29 11.18 -12.28
N GLN A 12 -0.42 12.30 -12.14
CA GLN A 12 0.25 13.58 -11.87
C GLN A 12 0.87 13.57 -10.46
N LYS A 13 1.74 14.54 -10.20
CA LYS A 13 2.55 14.58 -8.98
C LYS A 13 1.71 14.46 -7.71
N GLU A 14 0.61 15.21 -7.55
CA GLU A 14 -0.22 15.11 -6.36
C GLU A 14 -0.85 13.71 -6.20
N GLY A 15 -1.35 13.12 -7.28
CA GLY A 15 -1.97 11.80 -7.25
C GLY A 15 -1.00 10.67 -6.93
N LEU A 16 0.24 10.76 -7.45
CA LEU A 16 1.33 9.83 -7.14
C LEU A 16 1.72 9.94 -5.66
N VAL A 17 1.96 11.17 -5.20
CA VAL A 17 2.33 11.44 -3.81
C VAL A 17 1.25 10.90 -2.87
N ASP A 18 -0.02 11.17 -3.14
CA ASP A 18 -1.13 10.71 -2.32
C ASP A 18 -1.21 9.17 -2.30
N SER A 19 -1.24 8.53 -3.46
CA SER A 19 -1.40 7.08 -3.57
C SER A 19 -0.22 6.31 -2.96
N ILE A 20 1.02 6.72 -3.24
CA ILE A 20 2.23 6.07 -2.72
C ILE A 20 2.33 6.28 -1.20
N SER A 21 2.01 7.47 -0.70
CA SER A 21 2.06 7.75 0.74
C SER A 21 1.07 6.89 1.52
N LYS A 22 -0.18 6.84 1.07
CA LYS A 22 -1.22 6.02 1.69
C LYS A 22 -0.85 4.55 1.67
N TYR A 23 -0.43 4.06 0.50
CA TYR A 23 -0.01 2.68 0.33
C TYR A 23 1.15 2.32 1.28
N GLN A 24 2.16 3.20 1.40
CA GLN A 24 3.28 2.98 2.32
C GLN A 24 2.83 2.90 3.78
N ILE A 25 1.95 3.79 4.23
CA ILE A 25 1.47 3.78 5.62
C ILE A 25 0.71 2.49 5.90
N TYR A 26 -0.24 2.10 5.04
CA TYR A 26 -0.99 0.86 5.21
C TYR A 26 -0.07 -0.37 5.22
N TYR A 27 0.93 -0.41 4.34
CA TYR A 27 1.92 -1.47 4.31
C TYR A 27 2.68 -1.59 5.65
N GLN A 28 3.16 -0.46 6.18
CA GLN A 28 3.95 -0.43 7.41
C GLN A 28 3.10 -0.74 8.66
N MET A 29 1.83 -0.32 8.66
CA MET A 29 0.88 -0.70 9.72
C MET A 29 0.61 -2.21 9.74
N ALA A 30 0.39 -2.80 8.56
CA ALA A 30 0.21 -4.25 8.46
C ALA A 30 1.47 -4.98 8.94
N LEU A 31 2.65 -4.54 8.51
CA LEU A 31 3.92 -5.15 8.92
C LEU A 31 4.10 -5.09 10.43
N GLY A 32 3.91 -3.92 11.03
CA GLY A 32 4.00 -3.74 12.48
C GLY A 32 2.99 -4.58 13.26
N THR A 33 1.78 -4.77 12.71
CA THR A 33 0.75 -5.63 13.32
C THR A 33 1.13 -7.09 13.25
N LEU A 34 1.59 -7.56 12.09
CA LEU A 34 2.02 -8.94 11.88
C LEU A 34 3.17 -9.29 12.82
N VAL A 35 4.24 -8.48 12.82
CA VAL A 35 5.40 -8.66 13.72
C VAL A 35 4.95 -8.68 15.17
N LYS A 36 4.09 -7.73 15.58
CA LYS A 36 3.60 -7.66 16.96
C LYS A 36 2.79 -8.88 17.39
N GLU A 37 1.98 -9.45 16.50
CA GLU A 37 1.13 -10.60 16.81
C GLU A 37 1.88 -11.93 16.70
N THR A 38 3.04 -11.96 16.03
CA THR A 38 3.88 -13.17 15.89
C THR A 38 5.11 -13.19 16.80
N CYS A 39 5.56 -12.06 17.34
CA CYS A 39 6.69 -11.96 18.28
C CYS A 39 6.23 -11.89 19.74
N PHE A 40 7.05 -12.37 20.67
CA PHE A 40 6.67 -12.55 22.08
C PHE A 40 6.99 -11.33 22.96
N ASP A 41 7.99 -10.52 22.61
CA ASP A 41 8.33 -9.29 23.34
C ASP A 41 8.70 -8.11 22.44
N LYS A 42 8.78 -6.91 23.03
CA LYS A 42 8.98 -5.64 22.30
C LYS A 42 10.39 -5.48 21.71
N ASP A 43 11.41 -6.04 22.37
CA ASP A 43 12.79 -5.92 21.91
C ASP A 43 13.00 -6.85 20.70
N GLU A 44 12.34 -8.00 20.70
CA GLU A 44 12.22 -8.91 19.56
C GLU A 44 11.49 -8.26 18.37
N MET A 45 10.41 -7.50 18.61
CA MET A 45 9.68 -6.80 17.54
C MET A 45 10.55 -5.81 16.78
N ALA A 46 11.31 -4.96 17.50
CA ALA A 46 12.19 -3.97 16.88
C ALA A 46 13.30 -4.66 16.07
N SER A 47 13.91 -5.68 16.67
CA SER A 47 14.96 -6.48 16.01
C SER A 47 14.44 -7.18 14.75
N LYS A 48 13.20 -7.72 14.80
CA LYS A 48 12.58 -8.41 13.66
C LYS A 48 12.27 -7.45 12.51
N LEU A 49 11.78 -6.23 12.80
CA LEU A 49 11.56 -5.20 11.78
C LEU A 49 12.88 -4.78 11.12
N GLU A 50 13.94 -4.61 11.90
CA GLU A 50 15.29 -4.29 11.41
C GLU A 50 15.93 -5.44 10.61
N GLU A 51 15.61 -6.70 10.93
CA GLU A 51 16.05 -7.89 10.20
C GLU A 51 15.35 -8.00 8.85
N LEU A 52 14.02 -7.83 8.84
CA LEU A 52 13.20 -7.99 7.64
C LEU A 52 13.46 -6.89 6.61
N GLN A 53 13.73 -5.65 7.05
CA GLN A 53 14.00 -4.48 6.18
C GLN A 53 13.01 -4.31 5.03
N LEU A 54 11.76 -4.63 5.31
CA LEU A 54 10.68 -4.63 4.32
C LEU A 54 10.11 -3.22 4.15
N ASP A 55 10.02 -2.79 2.90
CA ASP A 55 9.36 -1.55 2.51
C ASP A 55 8.67 -1.75 1.17
N ILE A 56 7.83 -0.78 0.80
CA ILE A 56 7.06 -0.88 -0.43
C ILE A 56 7.95 -0.93 -1.67
N ASN A 57 7.64 -1.86 -2.58
CA ASN A 57 8.08 -1.72 -3.97
C ASN A 57 7.16 -0.72 -4.69
N VAL A 58 7.68 0.46 -5.03
CA VAL A 58 6.92 1.53 -5.72
C VAL A 58 6.35 1.05 -7.05
N GLU A 59 7.04 0.19 -7.79
CA GLU A 59 6.53 -0.37 -9.05
C GLU A 59 5.25 -1.19 -8.82
N ASN A 60 5.17 -1.95 -7.71
CA ASN A 60 3.95 -2.66 -7.35
C ASN A 60 2.80 -1.69 -7.08
N VAL A 61 3.06 -0.55 -6.43
CA VAL A 61 2.05 0.49 -6.18
C VAL A 61 1.53 1.05 -7.51
N LEU A 62 2.43 1.45 -8.41
CA LEU A 62 2.05 1.98 -9.73
C LEU A 62 1.24 0.97 -10.55
N ASN A 63 1.62 -0.31 -10.51
CA ASN A 63 0.90 -1.39 -11.17
C ASN A 63 -0.51 -1.59 -10.59
N VAL A 64 -0.67 -1.48 -9.27
CA VAL A 64 -2.00 -1.49 -8.63
C VAL A 64 -2.83 -0.31 -9.13
N MET A 65 -2.28 0.90 -9.14
CA MET A 65 -2.99 2.10 -9.61
C MET A 65 -3.50 1.93 -11.06
N VAL A 66 -2.66 1.45 -11.99
CA VAL A 66 -3.07 1.20 -13.39
C VAL A 66 -4.19 0.15 -13.47
N LYS A 67 -4.10 -0.94 -12.69
CA LYS A 67 -5.11 -1.99 -12.69
C LYS A 67 -6.45 -1.49 -12.17
N LEU A 68 -6.46 -0.70 -11.10
CA LEU A 68 -7.69 -0.14 -10.53
C LEU A 68 -8.38 0.79 -11.52
N ILE A 69 -7.65 1.71 -12.13
CA ILE A 69 -8.21 2.58 -13.16
C ILE A 69 -8.71 1.75 -14.35
N THR A 70 -7.93 0.78 -14.83
CA THR A 70 -8.32 -0.03 -15.98
C THR A 70 -9.59 -0.84 -15.76
N ASN A 71 -9.79 -1.37 -14.55
CA ASN A 71 -10.91 -2.24 -14.25
C ASN A 71 -12.16 -1.51 -13.78
N PHE A 72 -12.01 -0.32 -13.17
CA PHE A 72 -13.11 0.35 -12.46
C PHE A 72 -13.40 1.79 -12.92
N TYR A 73 -12.76 2.31 -13.98
CA TYR A 73 -12.94 3.72 -14.41
C TYR A 73 -14.38 4.13 -14.78
N VAL A 74 -15.26 3.15 -15.05
CA VAL A 74 -16.66 3.37 -15.41
C VAL A 74 -17.59 3.35 -14.19
N ASP A 75 -17.11 2.88 -13.04
CA ASP A 75 -17.91 2.79 -11.82
C ASP A 75 -18.16 4.18 -11.21
N GLU A 76 -19.40 4.43 -10.79
CA GLU A 76 -19.79 5.70 -10.18
C GLU A 76 -19.09 5.93 -8.82
N ASP A 77 -18.78 4.84 -8.12
CA ASP A 77 -18.08 4.82 -6.83
C ASP A 77 -16.56 4.62 -6.99
N PHE A 78 -15.99 4.91 -8.17
CA PHE A 78 -14.57 4.66 -8.49
C PHE A 78 -13.61 5.15 -7.40
N GLU A 79 -13.80 6.36 -6.88
CA GLU A 79 -12.90 6.94 -5.87
C GLU A 79 -12.90 6.12 -4.58
N GLN A 80 -14.07 5.66 -4.12
CA GLN A 80 -14.13 4.81 -2.94
C GLN A 80 -13.52 3.43 -3.20
N ILE A 81 -13.84 2.83 -4.36
CA ILE A 81 -13.23 1.56 -4.79
C ILE A 81 -11.70 1.69 -4.84
N TYR A 82 -11.19 2.80 -5.37
CA TYR A 82 -9.77 3.06 -5.50
C TYR A 82 -9.10 3.12 -4.12
N GLU A 83 -9.62 3.94 -3.21
CA GLU A 83 -9.06 4.09 -1.86
C GLU A 83 -9.09 2.78 -1.06
N ASP A 84 -10.23 2.07 -1.08
CA ASP A 84 -10.37 0.79 -0.38
C ASP A 84 -9.40 -0.26 -0.95
N ASN A 85 -9.22 -0.29 -2.28
CA ASN A 85 -8.28 -1.22 -2.89
C ASN A 85 -6.82 -0.83 -2.66
N ILE A 86 -6.46 0.46 -2.57
CA ILE A 86 -5.11 0.86 -2.18
C ILE A 86 -4.78 0.33 -0.79
N LYS A 87 -5.71 0.49 0.17
CA LYS A 87 -5.59 -0.06 1.53
C LYS A 87 -5.43 -1.58 1.53
N VAL A 88 -6.36 -2.30 0.89
CA VAL A 88 -6.36 -3.77 0.86
C VAL A 88 -5.10 -4.32 0.17
N ASN A 89 -4.70 -3.77 -0.97
CA ASN A 89 -3.51 -4.24 -1.67
C ASN A 89 -2.23 -3.99 -0.88
N ALA A 90 -2.14 -2.88 -0.12
CA ALA A 90 -1.00 -2.61 0.74
C ALA A 90 -0.89 -3.62 1.89
N PHE A 91 -2.01 -3.97 2.53
CA PHE A 91 -2.02 -5.01 3.57
C PHE A 91 -1.64 -6.39 3.03
N LEU A 92 -2.20 -6.78 1.87
CA LEU A 92 -1.88 -8.07 1.26
C LEU A 92 -0.42 -8.15 0.78
N HIS A 93 0.13 -7.05 0.29
CA HIS A 93 1.54 -6.96 -0.07
C HIS A 93 2.44 -7.13 1.16
N SER A 94 2.14 -6.40 2.24
CA SER A 94 2.86 -6.53 3.51
C SER A 94 2.77 -7.94 4.09
N LEU A 95 1.58 -8.56 4.07
CA LEU A 95 1.38 -9.93 4.51
C LEU A 95 2.23 -10.92 3.70
N ARG A 96 2.22 -10.78 2.38
CA ARG A 96 3.00 -11.64 1.50
C ARG A 96 4.49 -11.47 1.75
N ASP A 97 4.99 -10.24 1.79
CA ASP A 97 6.40 -9.97 2.05
C ASP A 97 6.83 -10.50 3.41
N PHE A 98 5.99 -10.30 4.44
CA PHE A 98 6.25 -10.82 5.78
C PHE A 98 6.37 -12.34 5.77
N VAL A 99 5.41 -13.05 5.17
CA VAL A 99 5.42 -14.52 5.13
C VAL A 99 6.58 -15.07 4.28
N ASP A 100 6.87 -14.43 3.15
CA ASP A 100 7.90 -14.89 2.20
C ASP A 100 9.32 -14.64 2.74
N ASN A 101 9.53 -13.60 3.54
CA ASN A 101 10.86 -13.19 4.03
C ASN A 101 11.14 -13.55 5.50
N ASN A 102 10.12 -13.91 6.29
CA ASN A 102 10.29 -14.33 7.68
C ASN A 102 10.63 -15.83 7.75
N THR A 103 11.92 -16.15 7.61
CA THR A 103 12.39 -17.55 7.51
C THR A 103 12.19 -18.39 8.78
N ASP A 104 12.02 -17.75 9.94
CA ASP A 104 11.74 -18.38 11.22
C ASP A 104 10.24 -18.47 11.55
N LEU A 105 9.37 -17.96 10.67
CA LEU A 105 7.92 -18.05 10.82
C LEU A 105 7.44 -19.50 10.72
N THR A 106 7.04 -20.07 11.85
CA THR A 106 6.38 -21.38 11.86
C THR A 106 4.92 -21.27 11.39
N ASN A 107 4.46 -22.24 10.60
CA ASN A 107 3.10 -22.28 10.03
C ASN A 107 2.77 -21.06 9.13
N SER A 108 3.71 -20.65 8.29
CA SER A 108 3.59 -19.58 7.28
C SER A 108 2.23 -19.58 6.56
N ASP A 109 1.79 -20.74 6.07
CA ASP A 109 0.54 -20.88 5.31
C ASP A 109 -0.69 -20.53 6.17
N LYS A 110 -0.70 -21.00 7.43
CA LYS A 110 -1.80 -20.70 8.36
C LYS A 110 -1.82 -19.22 8.73
N VAL A 111 -0.65 -18.61 8.91
CA VAL A 111 -0.53 -17.17 9.18
C VAL A 111 -1.07 -16.39 7.99
N TYR A 112 -0.64 -16.72 6.77
CA TYR A 112 -1.13 -16.12 5.53
C TYR A 112 -2.65 -16.21 5.45
N ASP A 113 -3.23 -17.41 5.52
CA ASP A 113 -4.67 -17.61 5.38
C ASP A 113 -5.47 -16.83 6.43
N THR A 114 -5.01 -16.83 7.68
CA THR A 114 -5.68 -16.14 8.79
C THR A 114 -5.76 -14.63 8.55
N TYR A 115 -4.63 -14.00 8.21
CA TYR A 115 -4.61 -12.54 8.01
C TYR A 115 -5.21 -12.14 6.67
N HIS A 116 -5.05 -12.96 5.63
CA HIS A 116 -5.72 -12.75 4.36
C HIS A 116 -7.24 -12.71 4.55
N GLU A 117 -7.82 -13.67 5.28
CA GLU A 117 -9.26 -13.67 5.59
C GLU A 117 -9.68 -12.42 6.37
N LYS A 118 -8.94 -12.04 7.42
CA LYS A 118 -9.20 -10.80 8.19
C LYS A 118 -9.17 -9.55 7.31
N ILE A 119 -8.21 -9.44 6.40
CA ILE A 119 -8.08 -8.29 5.49
C ILE A 119 -9.26 -8.24 4.53
N MET A 120 -9.61 -9.37 3.92
CA MET A 120 -10.70 -9.45 2.94
C MET A 120 -12.09 -9.23 3.56
N ASN A 121 -12.25 -9.52 4.85
CA ASN A 121 -13.49 -9.31 5.60
C ASN A 121 -13.55 -7.96 6.33
N ASP A 122 -12.58 -7.05 6.11
CA ASP A 122 -12.48 -5.74 6.79
C ASP A 122 -12.38 -5.84 8.32
N GLU A 123 -11.81 -6.95 8.83
CA GLU A 123 -11.61 -7.20 10.27
C GLU A 123 -10.18 -6.85 10.73
N PHE A 124 -9.29 -6.52 9.80
CA PHE A 124 -7.88 -6.21 10.09
C PHE A 124 -7.66 -4.75 10.51
N PHE A 125 -8.36 -3.81 9.90
CA PHE A 125 -8.11 -2.38 10.05
C PHE A 125 -9.01 -1.76 11.12
N ASP A 126 -8.42 -1.41 12.26
CA ASP A 126 -9.17 -0.90 13.42
C ASP A 126 -9.09 0.63 13.59
N ILE A 127 -9.81 1.14 14.59
CA ILE A 127 -9.84 2.57 14.92
C ILE A 127 -8.45 3.11 15.29
N LYS A 128 -7.57 2.30 15.90
CA LYS A 128 -6.23 2.75 16.28
C LYS A 128 -5.35 2.93 15.04
N MET A 129 -5.43 2.00 14.09
CA MET A 129 -4.76 2.13 12.79
C MET A 129 -5.27 3.35 12.03
N GLN A 130 -6.58 3.60 12.04
CA GLN A 130 -7.17 4.79 11.42
C GLN A 130 -6.63 6.09 12.06
N LEU A 131 -6.52 6.15 13.38
CA LEU A 131 -5.95 7.32 14.07
C LEU A 131 -4.48 7.53 13.69
N GLN A 132 -3.68 6.46 13.73
CA GLN A 132 -2.28 6.53 13.31
C GLN A 132 -2.14 6.98 11.84
N PHE A 133 -3.06 6.56 10.97
CA PHE A 133 -3.03 6.97 9.55
C PHE A 133 -3.23 8.47 9.42
N VAL A 134 -4.22 9.01 10.12
CA VAL A 134 -4.53 10.44 10.12
C VAL A 134 -3.34 11.26 10.64
N ASP A 135 -2.63 10.73 11.65
CA ASP A 135 -1.48 11.41 12.24
C ASP A 135 -0.25 11.40 11.31
N GLU A 136 -0.06 10.37 10.47
CA GLU A 136 1.16 10.19 9.66
C GLU A 136 1.04 10.64 8.19
N VAL A 137 -0.18 10.73 7.64
CA VAL A 137 -0.38 10.87 6.19
C VAL A 137 0.22 12.14 5.58
N GLU A 138 0.13 13.27 6.27
CA GLU A 138 0.64 14.54 5.72
C GLU A 138 2.18 14.61 5.76
N ASP A 139 2.81 14.09 6.81
CA ASP A 139 4.27 13.98 6.89
C ASP A 139 4.81 13.03 5.81
N ARG A 140 4.10 11.92 5.57
CA ARG A 140 4.46 10.97 4.53
C ARG A 140 4.32 11.57 3.12
N LYS A 141 3.26 12.34 2.88
CA LYS A 141 3.08 13.09 1.64
C LYS A 141 4.18 14.11 1.43
N ALA A 142 4.60 14.82 2.47
CA ALA A 142 5.71 15.77 2.38
C ALA A 142 7.01 15.08 1.94
N TYR A 143 7.33 13.93 2.55
CA TYR A 143 8.48 13.11 2.15
C TYR A 143 8.44 12.72 0.65
N TRP A 144 7.34 12.15 0.18
CA TRP A 144 7.22 11.74 -1.22
C TRP A 144 7.17 12.91 -2.20
N LYS A 145 6.62 14.06 -1.78
CA LYS A 145 6.59 15.27 -2.60
C LYS A 145 7.97 15.82 -2.90
N ASP A 146 8.90 15.68 -1.94
CA ASP A 146 10.29 16.08 -2.10
C ASP A 146 11.07 15.10 -2.99
N LEU A 147 10.74 13.80 -2.92
CA LEU A 147 11.38 12.76 -3.72
C LEU A 147 10.88 12.71 -5.18
N ILE A 148 9.57 12.87 -5.38
CA ILE A 148 8.95 12.81 -6.72
C ILE A 148 9.08 14.18 -7.38
N THR A 149 10.08 14.32 -8.23
CA THR A 149 10.27 15.53 -9.03
C THR A 149 9.24 15.63 -10.16
N ASP A 150 9.09 16.82 -10.72
CA ASP A 150 8.20 17.05 -11.87
C ASP A 150 8.63 16.30 -13.14
N SER A 151 9.92 15.95 -13.25
CA SER A 151 10.40 15.13 -14.36
C SER A 151 9.99 13.67 -14.17
N VAL A 152 10.18 13.13 -12.97
CA VAL A 152 9.80 11.76 -12.63
C VAL A 152 8.29 11.55 -12.80
N SER A 153 7.47 12.49 -12.32
CA SER A 153 6.01 12.38 -12.48
C SER A 153 5.58 12.39 -13.94
N LYS A 154 6.23 13.18 -14.81
CA LYS A 154 5.95 13.19 -16.26
C LYS A 154 6.31 11.88 -16.94
N GLU A 155 7.46 11.31 -16.60
CA GLU A 155 7.91 10.01 -17.14
C GLU A 155 6.96 8.88 -16.73
N ILE A 156 6.58 8.86 -15.45
CA ILE A 156 5.62 7.89 -14.89
C ILE A 156 4.24 8.05 -15.56
N LEU A 157 3.73 9.27 -15.68
CA LEU A 157 2.45 9.54 -16.35
C LEU A 157 2.46 9.09 -17.82
N SER A 158 3.53 9.41 -18.55
CA SER A 158 3.68 8.98 -19.95
C SER A 158 3.66 7.46 -20.09
N SER A 159 4.32 6.77 -19.16
CA SER A 159 4.35 5.30 -19.13
C SER A 159 2.97 4.72 -18.81
N ALA A 160 2.27 5.28 -17.82
CA ALA A 160 0.93 4.85 -17.44
C ALA A 160 -0.10 5.04 -18.57
N LEU A 161 -0.03 6.16 -19.31
CA LEU A 161 -0.88 6.41 -20.48
C LEU A 161 -0.64 5.38 -21.59
N THR A 162 0.59 4.91 -21.76
CA THR A 162 0.94 3.90 -22.77
C THR A 162 0.40 2.51 -22.39
N LEU A 163 0.51 2.14 -21.11
CA LEU A 163 0.02 0.85 -20.59
C LEU A 163 -1.51 0.72 -20.58
N ALA A 164 -2.20 1.87 -20.64
CA ALA A 164 -3.65 1.93 -20.54
C ALA A 164 -4.39 1.97 -21.88
N GLN A 165 -3.67 2.03 -22.99
CA GLN A 165 -4.20 1.87 -24.35
C GLN A 165 -4.53 0.40 -24.63
#